data_AF-A0A6A1QJW6-F1
#
_entry.id   AF-A0A6A1QJW6-F1
#
_cell.length_a   1.000
_cell.length_b   1.000
_cell.length_c   1.000
_cell.angle_alpha   90.00
_cell.angle_beta   90.00
_cell.angle_gamma   90.00
#
_symmetry.space_group_name_H-M   'P 1'
#
loop_
_entity.id
_entity.type
_entity.pdbx_description
1 polymer ?
#
loop_
_entity_poly.entity_id
_entity_poly.type
_entity_poly.pdbx_seq_one_letter_code
_entity_poly.pdbx_strand_id
1 'polypeptide(L)'
;EVLGFENLVFSIFEFVHALLENSKFKSTVKKALPELIYYLILYMQITEEQIKVWTANPQQFVEDEDDDTFSYTVRIAAQDLLLAVATDFQNESAAALAAAATRHLQEAEHTKNGGTGHWWKVHEACMLALGSVKSIVTDSVKNGRIPFDMHGFLTNVVLADLNLS
;
A
#
# COMPACT_ATOMS: atom_id res chain seq x y z
N GLU A 1 1.95 31.42 4.12
CA GLU A 1 2.09 30.03 4.55
C GLU A 1 2.79 29.28 3.43
N VAL A 2 3.96 28.70 3.67
CA VAL A 2 4.62 27.86 2.65
C VAL A 2 3.96 26.49 2.75
N LEU A 3 3.13 26.12 1.78
CA LEU A 3 2.57 24.77 1.70
C LEU A 3 3.73 23.76 1.72
N GLY A 4 3.79 22.91 2.75
CA GLY A 4 4.78 21.84 2.84
C GLY A 4 4.60 20.84 1.70
N PHE A 5 5.66 20.10 1.34
CA PHE A 5 5.60 19.07 0.29
C PHE A 5 4.51 18.03 0.54
N GLU A 6 4.22 17.70 1.80
CA GLU A 6 3.11 16.84 2.20
C GLU A 6 1.75 17.34 1.71
N ASN A 7 1.48 18.65 1.78
CA ASN A 7 0.22 19.22 1.28
C ASN A 7 0.05 19.07 -0.23
N LEU A 8 1.16 19.04 -0.98
CA LEU A 8 1.12 18.73 -2.41
C LEU A 8 0.73 17.27 -2.64
N VAL A 9 1.26 16.34 -1.84
CA VAL A 9 0.90 14.92 -1.92
C VAL A 9 -0.57 14.72 -1.61
N PHE A 10 -1.10 15.35 -0.55
CA PHE A 10 -2.54 15.33 -0.26
C PHE A 10 -3.36 15.87 -1.43
N SER A 11 -2.96 17.01 -2.01
CA SER A 11 -3.66 17.58 -3.18
C SER A 11 -3.66 16.65 -4.40
N ILE A 12 -2.61 15.84 -4.57
CA ILE A 12 -2.55 14.83 -5.64
C ILE A 12 -3.55 13.71 -5.37
N PHE A 13 -3.64 13.21 -4.14
CA PHE A 13 -4.60 12.15 -3.78
C PHE A 13 -6.05 12.64 -3.91
N GLU A 14 -6.35 13.84 -3.43
CA GLU A 14 -7.65 14.49 -3.59
C GLU A 14 -8.05 14.64 -5.07
N PHE A 15 -7.09 14.98 -5.93
CA PHE A 15 -7.34 15.02 -7.37
C PHE A 15 -7.72 13.64 -7.93
N VAL A 16 -7.04 12.57 -7.49
CA VAL A 16 -7.41 11.20 -7.91
C VAL A 16 -8.78 10.80 -7.38
N HIS A 17 -9.13 11.14 -6.13
CA HIS A 17 -10.48 10.96 -5.59
C HIS A 17 -11.54 11.68 -6.43
N ALA A 18 -11.32 12.95 -6.79
CA ALA A 18 -12.23 13.70 -7.64
C ALA A 18 -12.45 13.06 -9.03
N LEU A 19 -11.42 12.42 -9.61
CA LEU A 19 -11.57 11.65 -10.84
C LEU A 19 -12.38 10.37 -10.62
N LEU A 20 -12.18 9.68 -9.49
CA LEU A 20 -12.85 8.43 -9.14
C LEU A 20 -14.36 8.63 -8.92
N GLU A 21 -14.75 9.72 -8.26
CA GLU A 21 -16.15 10.08 -8.01
C GLU A 21 -16.91 10.52 -9.28
N ASN A 22 -16.18 10.94 -10.31
CA ASN A 22 -16.77 11.37 -11.57
C ASN A 22 -16.94 10.21 -12.55
N SER A 23 -18.20 9.85 -12.85
CA SER A 23 -18.53 8.77 -13.80
C SER A 23 -17.87 8.87 -15.18
N LYS A 24 -17.54 10.09 -15.65
CA LYS A 24 -16.86 10.31 -16.93
C LYS A 24 -15.35 10.07 -16.85
N PHE A 25 -14.74 10.30 -15.68
CA PHE A 25 -13.28 10.29 -15.53
C PHE A 25 -12.74 9.05 -14.80
N LYS A 26 -13.58 8.36 -14.02
CA LYS A 26 -13.14 7.20 -13.24
C LYS A 26 -12.56 6.05 -14.08
N SER A 27 -12.94 5.97 -15.36
CA SER A 27 -12.35 5.02 -16.30
C SER A 27 -10.86 5.28 -16.57
N THR A 28 -10.39 6.51 -16.43
CA THR A 28 -8.96 6.86 -16.52
C THR A 28 -8.19 6.33 -15.31
N VAL A 29 -8.74 6.48 -14.10
CA VAL A 29 -8.16 5.91 -12.87
C VAL A 29 -8.09 4.39 -12.99
N LYS A 30 -9.18 3.75 -13.41
CA LYS A 30 -9.23 2.30 -13.67
C LYS A 30 -8.12 1.80 -14.58
N LYS A 31 -7.84 2.52 -15.68
CA LYS A 31 -6.76 2.16 -16.62
C LYS A 31 -5.36 2.34 -16.02
N ALA A 32 -5.20 3.26 -15.08
CA ALA A 32 -3.94 3.59 -14.45
C ALA A 32 -3.64 2.76 -13.19
N LEU A 33 -4.56 1.90 -12.73
CA LEU A 33 -4.44 1.15 -11.47
C LEU A 33 -3.09 0.45 -11.27
N PRO A 34 -2.48 -0.23 -12.27
CA PRO A 34 -1.19 -0.90 -12.06
C PRO A 34 -0.08 0.05 -11.59
N GLU A 35 0.06 1.19 -12.25
CA GLU A 35 1.07 2.20 -11.90
C GLU A 35 0.65 2.99 -10.66
N LEU A 36 -0.63 3.38 -10.56
CA LEU A 36 -1.15 4.10 -9.41
C LEU A 36 -0.88 3.33 -8.11
N ILE A 37 -1.30 2.07 -8.05
CA ILE A 37 -1.12 1.23 -6.85
C ILE A 37 0.37 1.00 -6.55
N TYR A 38 1.21 0.84 -7.58
CA TYR A 38 2.65 0.76 -7.40
C TYR A 38 3.20 1.99 -6.67
N TYR A 39 2.80 3.21 -7.07
CA TYR A 39 3.24 4.43 -6.37
C TYR A 39 2.56 4.62 -5.01
N LEU A 40 1.29 4.19 -4.82
CA LEU A 40 0.64 4.24 -3.52
C LEU A 40 1.41 3.43 -2.47
N ILE A 41 1.88 2.23 -2.81
CA ILE A 41 2.71 1.42 -1.90
C ILE A 41 3.97 2.19 -1.46
N LEU A 42 4.58 3.00 -2.33
CA LEU A 42 5.73 3.81 -1.96
C LEU A 42 5.37 4.89 -0.94
N TYR A 43 4.20 5.53 -1.08
CA TYR A 43 3.67 6.52 -0.14
C TYR A 43 3.17 5.90 1.17
N MET A 44 2.85 4.60 1.17
CA MET A 44 2.46 3.86 2.36
C MET A 44 3.65 3.46 3.24
N GLN A 45 4.91 3.58 2.79
CA GLN A 45 6.06 3.18 3.61
C GLN A 45 6.17 4.00 4.91
N ILE A 46 6.45 3.31 6.01
CA ILE A 46 6.74 3.92 7.30
C ILE A 46 7.95 4.88 7.23
N THR A 47 7.78 6.09 7.75
CA THR A 47 8.83 7.11 7.80
C THR A 47 9.72 6.96 9.04
N GLU A 48 10.93 7.53 9.01
CA GLU A 48 11.81 7.56 10.19
C GLU A 48 11.19 8.32 11.37
N GLU A 49 10.40 9.37 11.10
CA GLU A 49 9.73 10.10 12.16
C GLU A 49 8.61 9.27 12.79
N GLN A 50 7.83 8.52 12.00
CA GLN A 50 6.85 7.57 12.53
C GLN A 50 7.51 6.49 13.38
N ILE A 51 8.61 5.88 12.92
CA ILE A 51 9.38 4.90 13.70
C ILE A 51 9.76 5.49 15.06
N LYS A 52 10.30 6.71 15.07
CA LYS A 52 10.73 7.40 16.29
C LYS A 52 9.56 7.70 17.23
N VAL A 53 8.45 8.22 16.71
CA VAL A 53 7.25 8.55 17.49
C VAL A 53 6.64 7.28 18.09
N TRP A 54 6.42 6.24 17.28
CA TRP A 54 5.80 4.99 17.72
C TRP A 54 6.68 4.21 18.70
N THR A 55 8.01 4.26 18.53
CA THR A 55 8.95 3.68 19.51
C THR A 55 8.91 4.42 20.84
N ALA A 56 8.76 5.75 20.82
CA ALA A 56 8.72 6.57 22.03
C ALA A 56 7.37 6.52 22.75
N ASN A 57 6.27 6.25 22.03
CA ASN A 57 4.92 6.23 22.55
C ASN A 57 4.09 5.08 21.93
N PRO A 58 4.06 3.90 22.56
CA PRO A 58 3.27 2.77 22.10
C PRO A 58 1.75 3.04 22.04
N GLN A 59 1.23 3.98 22.85
CA GLN A 59 -0.18 4.38 22.75
C GLN A 59 -0.46 5.12 21.44
N GLN A 60 0.48 5.96 20.98
CA GLN A 60 0.35 6.64 19.68
C GLN A 60 0.38 5.64 18.54
N PHE A 61 1.21 4.59 18.62
CA PHE A 61 1.21 3.51 17.64
C PHE A 61 -0.16 2.83 17.53
N VAL A 62 -0.77 2.49 18.67
CA VAL A 62 -2.10 1.85 18.68
C VAL A 62 -3.16 2.80 18.10
N GLU A 63 -3.10 4.08 18.41
CA GLU A 63 -4.05 5.08 17.88
C GLU A 63 -3.87 5.34 16.38
N ASP A 64 -2.63 5.43 15.89
CA ASP A 64 -2.32 5.74 14.49
C ASP A 64 -2.59 4.57 13.54
N GLU A 65 -2.42 3.32 14.01
CA GLU A 65 -2.62 2.10 13.19
C GLU A 65 -3.99 1.44 13.46
N ASP A 66 -4.90 2.10 14.19
CA ASP A 66 -6.30 1.68 14.30
C ASP A 66 -7.02 1.93 12.96
N ASP A 67 -7.87 0.98 12.54
CA ASP A 67 -8.68 1.12 11.32
C ASP A 67 -9.64 2.33 11.40
N ASP A 68 -10.05 2.74 12.61
CA ASP A 68 -10.92 3.89 12.88
C ASP A 68 -10.12 5.13 13.37
N THR A 69 -8.83 5.22 13.04
CA THR A 69 -7.97 6.34 13.45
C THR A 69 -8.46 7.70 12.93
N PHE A 70 -8.24 8.75 13.74
CA PHE A 70 -8.43 10.14 13.31
C PHE A 70 -7.14 10.78 12.78
N SER A 71 -6.02 10.07 12.81
CA SER A 71 -4.75 10.54 12.29
C SER A 71 -4.82 10.72 10.78
N TYR A 72 -4.21 11.78 10.27
CA TYR A 72 -4.16 12.06 8.83
C TYR A 72 -2.71 12.32 8.40
N THR A 73 -2.13 11.32 7.74
CA THR A 73 -0.75 11.33 7.25
C THR A 73 -0.73 10.88 5.79
N VAL A 74 0.37 11.12 5.08
CA VAL A 74 0.56 10.61 3.70
C VAL A 74 0.34 9.09 3.61
N ARG A 75 0.78 8.32 4.61
CA ARG A 75 0.61 6.86 4.66
C ARG A 75 -0.86 6.48 4.72
N ILE A 76 -1.62 7.11 5.62
CA ILE A 76 -3.06 6.85 5.79
C ILE A 76 -3.83 7.30 4.54
N ALA A 77 -3.57 8.50 4.01
CA ALA A 77 -4.23 9.00 2.81
C ALA A 77 -3.95 8.14 1.56
N ALA A 78 -2.75 7.55 1.45
CA ALA A 78 -2.45 6.61 0.38
C ALA A 78 -3.21 5.28 0.54
N GLN A 79 -3.36 4.79 1.78
CA GLN A 79 -4.16 3.62 2.10
C GLN A 79 -5.66 3.87 1.83
N ASP A 80 -6.19 5.04 2.18
CA ASP A 80 -7.58 5.43 1.90
C ASP A 80 -7.86 5.44 0.40
N LEU A 81 -6.94 5.98 -0.40
CA LEU A 81 -7.08 5.97 -1.85
C LEU A 81 -7.01 4.54 -2.43
N LEU A 82 -6.17 3.66 -1.86
CA LEU A 82 -6.15 2.23 -2.21
C LEU A 82 -7.51 1.56 -1.92
N LEU A 83 -8.08 1.81 -0.74
CA LEU A 83 -9.40 1.28 -0.35
C LEU A 83 -10.51 1.80 -1.26
N ALA A 84 -10.45 3.08 -1.64
CA ALA A 84 -11.43 3.70 -2.54
C ALA A 84 -11.40 3.05 -3.93
N VAL A 85 -10.23 2.91 -4.55
CA VAL A 85 -10.13 2.26 -5.88
C VAL A 85 -10.43 0.76 -5.81
N ALA A 86 -10.13 0.09 -4.70
CA ALA A 86 -10.49 -1.31 -4.48
C ALA A 86 -12.02 -1.50 -4.36
N THR A 87 -12.71 -0.55 -3.75
CA THR A 87 -14.17 -0.54 -3.65
C THR A 87 -14.83 -0.35 -5.02
N ASP A 88 -14.35 0.62 -5.81
CA ASP A 88 -14.94 0.95 -7.12
C ASP A 88 -14.58 -0.05 -8.23
N PHE A 89 -13.40 -0.69 -8.15
CA PHE A 89 -12.84 -1.55 -9.20
C PHE A 89 -12.25 -2.87 -8.65
N GLN A 90 -13.04 -3.63 -7.89
CA GLN A 90 -12.57 -4.81 -7.14
C GLN A 90 -11.64 -5.76 -7.91
N ASN A 91 -12.06 -6.25 -9.10
CA ASN A 91 -11.27 -7.22 -9.86
C ASN A 91 -9.99 -6.61 -10.43
N GLU A 92 -10.09 -5.39 -10.95
CA GLU A 92 -8.95 -4.69 -11.56
C GLU A 92 -7.93 -4.27 -10.50
N SER A 93 -8.40 -3.81 -9.35
CA SER A 93 -7.55 -3.47 -8.20
C SER A 93 -6.87 -4.70 -7.62
N ALA A 94 -7.55 -5.86 -7.54
CA ALA A 94 -6.91 -7.11 -7.12
C ALA A 94 -5.77 -7.52 -8.07
N ALA A 95 -5.99 -7.43 -9.39
CA ALA A 95 -4.97 -7.74 -10.38
C ALA A 95 -3.79 -6.74 -10.35
N ALA A 96 -4.10 -5.45 -10.28
CA ALA A 96 -3.12 -4.38 -10.22
C ALA A 96 -2.27 -4.44 -8.94
N LEU A 97 -2.89 -4.67 -7.78
CA LEU A 97 -2.18 -4.81 -6.51
C LEU A 97 -1.29 -6.05 -6.48
N ALA A 98 -1.78 -7.20 -6.98
CA ALA A 98 -0.97 -8.41 -7.08
C ALA A 98 0.29 -8.20 -7.94
N ALA A 99 0.16 -7.52 -9.09
CA ALA A 99 1.28 -7.19 -9.95
C ALA A 99 2.24 -6.19 -9.30
N ALA A 100 1.71 -5.12 -8.68
CA ALA A 100 2.50 -4.10 -8.01
C ALA A 100 3.29 -4.67 -6.81
N ALA A 101 2.65 -5.45 -5.95
CA ALA A 101 3.30 -6.10 -4.81
C ALA A 101 4.37 -7.10 -5.28
N THR A 102 4.08 -7.90 -6.32
CA THR A 102 5.08 -8.82 -6.89
C THR A 102 6.31 -8.08 -7.39
N ARG A 103 6.12 -6.97 -8.10
CA ARG A 103 7.22 -6.12 -8.58
C ARG A 103 8.02 -5.52 -7.42
N HIS A 104 7.34 -4.93 -6.44
CA HIS A 104 7.98 -4.35 -5.26
C HIS A 104 8.82 -5.36 -4.48
N LEU A 105 8.30 -6.57 -4.27
CA LEU A 105 9.02 -7.63 -3.55
C LEU A 105 10.26 -8.10 -4.33
N GLN A 106 10.19 -8.17 -5.66
CA GLN A 106 11.37 -8.48 -6.49
C GLN A 106 12.44 -7.38 -6.41
N GLU A 107 12.04 -6.11 -6.46
CA GLU A 107 12.94 -4.97 -6.34
C GLU A 107 13.54 -4.85 -4.92
N ALA A 108 12.75 -5.17 -3.89
CA ALA A 108 13.20 -5.21 -2.50
C ALA A 108 14.26 -6.29 -2.28
N GLU A 109 14.12 -7.46 -2.91
CA GLU A 109 15.12 -8.53 -2.84
C GLU A 109 16.47 -8.09 -3.46
N HIS A 110 16.45 -7.36 -4.58
CA HIS A 110 17.67 -6.74 -5.12
C HIS A 110 18.27 -5.72 -4.15
N THR A 111 17.43 -4.88 -3.56
CA THR A 111 17.84 -3.84 -2.60
C THR A 111 18.46 -4.44 -1.34
N LYS A 112 17.88 -5.53 -0.83
CA LYS A 112 18.37 -6.32 0.32
C LYS A 112 19.74 -6.91 0.03
N ASN A 113 19.91 -7.57 -1.12
CA ASN A 113 21.18 -8.16 -1.54
C ASN A 113 22.27 -7.11 -1.81
N GLY A 114 21.87 -5.88 -2.13
CA GLY A 114 22.78 -4.73 -2.24
C GLY A 114 23.26 -4.15 -0.89
N GLY A 115 22.75 -4.64 0.25
CA GLY A 115 23.16 -4.17 1.58
C GLY A 115 22.46 -2.90 2.07
N THR A 116 21.40 -2.46 1.39
CA THR A 116 20.63 -1.26 1.77
C THR A 116 19.74 -1.54 2.97
N GLY A 117 19.94 -0.86 4.11
CA GLY A 117 19.26 -1.21 5.37
C GLY A 117 17.75 -1.00 5.46
N HIS A 118 17.11 -0.35 4.47
CA HIS A 118 15.70 0.01 4.48
C HIS A 118 14.83 -0.79 3.49
N TRP A 119 15.36 -1.90 2.94
CA TRP A 119 14.62 -2.80 2.05
C TRP A 119 13.28 -3.30 2.67
N TRP A 120 13.25 -3.49 3.98
CA TRP A 120 12.12 -4.04 4.73
C TRP A 120 10.89 -3.12 4.72
N LYS A 121 11.07 -1.80 4.50
CA LYS A 121 9.94 -0.86 4.41
C LYS A 121 9.00 -1.19 3.25
N VAL A 122 9.56 -1.69 2.16
CA VAL A 122 8.78 -2.14 0.99
C VAL A 122 7.99 -3.40 1.33
N HIS A 123 8.58 -4.35 2.06
CA HIS A 123 7.87 -5.54 2.54
C HIS A 123 6.70 -5.15 3.44
N GLU A 124 6.96 -4.28 4.43
CA GLU A 124 5.95 -3.76 5.36
C GLU A 124 4.78 -3.10 4.61
N ALA A 125 5.06 -2.16 3.70
CA ALA A 125 4.04 -1.49 2.91
C ALA A 125 3.26 -2.45 1.97
N CYS A 126 3.92 -3.47 1.40
CA CYS A 126 3.25 -4.49 0.60
C CYS A 126 2.31 -5.34 1.45
N MET A 127 2.73 -5.74 2.66
CA MET A 127 1.90 -6.50 3.59
C MET A 127 0.70 -5.68 4.06
N LEU A 128 0.90 -4.40 4.37
CA LEU A 128 -0.18 -3.46 4.68
C LEU A 128 -1.19 -3.41 3.51
N ALA A 129 -0.73 -3.06 2.31
CA ALA A 129 -1.61 -2.91 1.14
C ALA A 129 -2.40 -4.19 0.81
N LEU A 130 -1.74 -5.36 0.80
CA LEU A 130 -2.41 -6.65 0.57
C LEU A 130 -3.38 -7.00 1.71
N GLY A 131 -3.04 -6.65 2.94
CA GLY A 131 -3.88 -6.84 4.13
C GLY A 131 -5.15 -6.00 4.11
N SER A 132 -5.03 -4.72 3.76
CA SER A 132 -6.14 -3.75 3.72
C SER A 132 -7.26 -4.17 2.76
N VAL A 133 -6.92 -4.87 1.67
CA VAL A 133 -7.90 -5.35 0.66
C VAL A 133 -7.90 -6.87 0.52
N LYS A 134 -7.59 -7.59 1.61
CA LYS A 134 -7.40 -9.06 1.61
C LYS A 134 -8.56 -9.86 1.01
N SER A 135 -9.80 -9.41 1.16
CA SER A 135 -10.99 -10.11 0.66
C SER A 135 -10.96 -10.23 -0.86
N ILE A 136 -10.76 -9.11 -1.57
CA ILE A 136 -10.73 -9.09 -3.04
C ILE A 136 -9.53 -9.86 -3.60
N VAL A 137 -8.38 -9.85 -2.92
CA VAL A 137 -7.18 -10.60 -3.35
C VAL A 137 -7.41 -12.09 -3.16
N THR A 138 -7.81 -12.53 -1.96
CA THR A 138 -8.01 -13.96 -1.68
C THR A 138 -9.11 -14.57 -2.53
N ASP A 139 -10.21 -13.84 -2.75
CA ASP A 139 -11.29 -14.30 -3.63
C ASP A 139 -10.84 -14.38 -5.09
N SER A 140 -10.04 -13.42 -5.57
CA SER A 140 -9.54 -13.42 -6.94
C SER A 140 -8.55 -14.57 -7.19
N VAL A 141 -7.68 -14.88 -6.23
CA VAL A 141 -6.75 -16.02 -6.30
C VAL A 141 -7.51 -17.34 -6.29
N LYS A 142 -8.44 -17.54 -5.34
CA LYS A 142 -9.24 -18.78 -5.22
C LYS A 142 -10.03 -19.09 -6.49
N ASN A 143 -10.52 -18.05 -7.17
CA ASN A 143 -11.28 -18.17 -8.41
C ASN A 143 -10.40 -18.16 -9.68
N GLY A 144 -9.07 -18.16 -9.56
CA GLY A 144 -8.14 -18.16 -10.69
C GLY A 144 -8.22 -16.90 -11.58
N ARG A 145 -8.70 -15.78 -11.05
CA ARG A 145 -8.85 -14.51 -11.80
C ARG A 145 -7.53 -13.75 -11.93
N ILE A 146 -6.61 -13.96 -11.00
CA ILE A 146 -5.31 -13.28 -10.97
C ILE A 146 -4.18 -14.28 -10.74
N PRO A 147 -3.03 -14.11 -11.42
CA PRO A 147 -1.83 -14.88 -11.13
C PRO A 147 -1.07 -14.22 -9.97
N PHE A 148 -1.26 -14.73 -8.75
CA PHE A 148 -0.52 -14.29 -7.56
C PHE A 148 -0.05 -15.51 -6.77
N ASP A 149 1.26 -15.59 -6.50
CA ASP A 149 1.85 -16.67 -5.72
C ASP A 149 1.57 -16.46 -4.21
N MET A 150 0.34 -16.76 -3.80
CA MET A 150 -0.09 -16.63 -2.41
C MET A 150 0.73 -17.51 -1.46
N HIS A 151 1.10 -18.72 -1.89
CA HIS A 151 1.92 -19.60 -1.07
C HIS A 151 3.32 -19.00 -0.87
N GLY A 152 3.97 -18.56 -1.96
CA GLY A 152 5.26 -17.90 -1.91
C GLY A 152 5.23 -16.61 -1.08
N PHE A 153 4.18 -15.80 -1.21
CA PHE A 153 4.02 -14.60 -0.38
C PHE A 153 3.96 -14.95 1.13
N LEU A 154 3.12 -15.91 1.52
CA LEU A 154 2.99 -16.28 2.94
C LEU A 154 4.26 -16.94 3.50
N THR A 155 4.97 -17.74 2.70
CA THR A 155 6.14 -18.51 3.17
C THR A 155 7.45 -17.75 3.04
N ASN A 156 7.70 -17.09 1.91
CA ASN A 156 8.97 -16.46 1.58
C ASN A 156 9.02 -14.97 1.93
N VAL A 157 7.86 -14.34 2.20
CA VAL A 157 7.80 -12.95 2.67
C VAL A 157 7.34 -12.94 4.11
N VAL A 158 6.07 -13.24 4.39
CA VAL A 158 5.49 -13.09 5.73
C VAL A 158 6.22 -13.96 6.77
N LEU A 159 6.29 -15.27 6.55
CA LEU A 159 6.95 -16.18 7.49
C LEU A 159 8.47 -15.96 7.55
N ALA A 160 9.10 -15.65 6.42
CA ALA A 160 10.54 -15.37 6.39
C ALA A 160 10.88 -14.11 7.20
N ASP A 161 10.10 -13.04 7.06
CA ASP A 161 10.30 -11.78 7.77
C ASP A 161 10.06 -11.94 9.29
N LEU A 162 9.09 -12.76 9.70
CA LEU A 162 8.90 -13.12 11.10
C LEU A 162 10.10 -13.86 11.71
N ASN A 163 10.82 -14.64 10.90
CA ASN A 163 12.02 -15.39 11.33
C ASN A 163 13.31 -14.55 11.34
N LEU A 164 13.25 -13.27 10.95
CA LEU A 164 14.39 -12.33 11.07
C LEU A 164 14.54 -11.79 12.51
N SER A 165 13.52 -12.03 13.35
CA SER A 165 13.43 -11.60 14.75
C SER A 165 14.43 -12.31 15.67
#